data_AF-A0A6B3EB96-F1
#
_entry.id   AF-A0A6B3EB96-F1
#
_cell.length_a   1.000
_cell.length_b   1.000
_cell.length_c   1.000
_cell.angle_alpha   90.00
_cell.angle_beta   90.00
_cell.angle_gamma   90.00
#
_symmetry.space_group_name_H-M   'P 1'
#
loop_
_entity.id
_entity.type
_entity.pdbx_description
1 polymer ?
#
loop_
_entity_poly.entity_id
_entity_poly.type
_entity_poly.pdbx_seq_one_letter_code
_entity_poly.pdbx_strand_id
1 'polypeptide(L)'
;MEPGEARRRTPGKAESQLLKGVLEYCVLALMRDEPKYGVELLRELQATGALATGQGTVYPLLSRLRRDELVVTTWRESTSGPPRRYYELSGSGRAALAEFTAIWPGFRGAVDRLLTPGKELGAHLEGHTLEDR
;
A
#
# COMPACT_ATOMS: atom_id res chain seq x y z
N MET A 1 -34.98 -7.21 -0.68
CA MET A 1 -34.07 -7.01 -1.83
C MET A 1 -32.69 -6.84 -1.21
N GLU A 2 -31.96 -7.93 -1.05
CA GLU A 2 -30.64 -7.91 -0.39
C GLU A 2 -29.60 -7.35 -1.37
N PRO A 3 -28.83 -6.30 -1.01
CA PRO A 3 -27.79 -5.77 -1.88
C PRO A 3 -26.68 -6.80 -2.05
N GLY A 4 -26.36 -7.05 -3.32
CA GLY A 4 -25.44 -8.07 -3.80
C GLY A 4 -24.14 -8.16 -3.03
N GLU A 5 -23.93 -9.35 -2.47
CA GLU A 5 -22.67 -9.85 -1.98
C GLU A 5 -21.63 -9.75 -3.12
N ALA A 6 -20.81 -8.71 -3.08
CA ALA A 6 -19.71 -8.52 -4.03
C ALA A 6 -18.87 -9.79 -4.01
N ARG A 7 -19.00 -10.58 -5.09
CA ARG A 7 -18.38 -11.89 -5.27
C ARG A 7 -16.89 -11.75 -4.99
N ARG A 8 -16.47 -12.21 -3.81
CA ARG A 8 -15.08 -12.16 -3.33
C ARG A 8 -14.23 -12.91 -4.36
N ARG A 9 -13.56 -12.19 -5.27
CA ARG A 9 -12.56 -12.81 -6.14
C ARG A 9 -11.36 -13.12 -5.29
N THR A 10 -10.93 -14.38 -5.29
CA THR A 10 -9.63 -14.75 -4.74
C THR A 10 -8.57 -14.10 -5.61
N PRO A 11 -7.70 -13.24 -5.05
CA PRO A 11 -6.65 -12.60 -5.82
C PRO A 11 -5.73 -13.66 -6.45
N GLY A 12 -5.26 -13.38 -7.66
CA GLY A 12 -4.32 -14.27 -8.34
C GLY A 12 -3.01 -14.42 -7.55
N LYS A 13 -2.19 -15.43 -7.89
CA LYS A 13 -0.88 -15.65 -7.24
C LYS A 13 0.01 -14.41 -7.30
N ALA A 14 0.07 -13.73 -8.45
CA ALA A 14 0.88 -12.53 -8.63
C ALA A 14 0.36 -11.36 -7.80
N GLU A 15 -0.95 -11.10 -7.83
CA GLU A 15 -1.62 -10.06 -7.05
C GLU A 15 -1.38 -10.26 -5.54
N SER A 16 -1.52 -11.50 -5.06
CA SER A 16 -1.24 -11.84 -3.65
C SER A 16 0.21 -11.56 -3.23
N GLN A 17 1.18 -11.74 -4.13
CA GLN A 17 2.59 -11.44 -3.82
C GLN A 17 2.87 -9.93 -3.83
N LEU A 18 2.28 -9.19 -4.77
CA LEU A 18 2.36 -7.72 -4.78
C LEU A 18 1.74 -7.14 -3.50
N LEU A 19 0.56 -7.61 -3.11
CA LEU A 19 -0.10 -7.19 -1.87
C LEU A 19 0.75 -7.44 -0.63
N LYS A 20 1.38 -8.62 -0.52
CA LYS A 20 2.29 -8.91 0.60
C LYS A 20 3.44 -7.90 0.70
N GLY A 21 3.94 -7.40 -0.44
CA GLY A 21 5.04 -6.44 -0.48
C GLY A 21 4.64 -5.00 -0.12
N VAL A 22 3.39 -4.60 -0.36
CA VAL A 22 2.98 -3.19 -0.23
C VAL A 22 1.95 -2.92 0.87
N LEU A 23 1.15 -3.91 1.25
CA LEU A 23 -0.04 -3.70 2.09
C LEU A 23 0.29 -3.11 3.46
N GLU A 24 1.43 -3.51 4.04
CA GLU A 24 1.91 -2.95 5.30
C GLU A 24 2.05 -1.42 5.21
N TYR A 25 2.81 -0.94 4.24
CA TYR A 25 3.08 0.48 4.06
C TYR A 25 1.84 1.25 3.61
N CYS A 26 0.93 0.62 2.86
CA CYS A 26 -0.37 1.20 2.56
C CYS A 26 -1.18 1.42 3.85
N VAL A 27 -1.21 0.46 4.77
CA VAL A 27 -1.87 0.64 6.08
C VAL A 27 -1.20 1.76 6.88
N LEU A 28 0.14 1.78 6.94
CA LEU A 28 0.88 2.88 7.59
C LEU A 28 0.53 4.25 6.97
N ALA A 29 0.40 4.32 5.65
CA ALA A 29 0.06 5.55 4.94
C ALA A 29 -1.34 6.07 5.27
N LEU A 30 -2.32 5.20 5.51
CA LEU A 30 -3.67 5.62 5.94
C LEU A 30 -3.66 6.27 7.33
N MET A 31 -2.66 5.98 8.17
CA MET A 31 -2.50 6.56 9.52
C MET A 31 -1.53 7.75 9.55
N ARG A 32 -1.16 8.31 8.38
CA ARG A 32 -0.13 9.35 8.28
C ARG A 32 -0.49 10.62 9.03
N ASP A 33 -1.72 11.07 8.88
CA ASP A 33 -2.16 12.38 9.36
C ASP A 33 -2.93 12.27 10.69
N GLU A 34 -3.59 11.14 10.94
CA GLU A 34 -4.39 10.94 12.14
C GLU A 34 -4.48 9.46 12.58
N PRO A 35 -4.73 9.19 13.88
CA PRO A 35 -5.00 7.85 14.36
C PRO A 35 -6.31 7.30 13.80
N LYS A 36 -6.31 6.04 13.34
CA LYS A 36 -7.50 5.35 12.80
C LYS A 36 -7.80 4.05 13.53
N TYR A 37 -9.06 3.63 13.54
CA TYR A 37 -9.44 2.33 14.11
C TYR A 37 -9.62 1.27 13.02
N GLY A 38 -9.51 -0.01 13.39
CA GLY A 38 -9.34 -1.10 12.41
C GLY A 38 -10.45 -1.22 11.35
N VAL A 39 -11.70 -0.89 11.68
CA VAL A 39 -12.81 -0.90 10.72
C VAL A 39 -12.70 0.24 9.71
N GLU A 40 -12.23 1.42 10.11
CA GLU A 40 -11.99 2.55 9.21
C GLU A 40 -10.88 2.21 8.21
N LEU A 41 -9.75 1.68 8.69
CA LEU A 41 -8.64 1.22 7.85
C LEU A 41 -9.09 0.16 6.83
N LEU A 42 -9.91 -0.80 7.27
CA LEU A 42 -10.48 -1.80 6.37
C LEU A 42 -11.34 -1.18 5.28
N ARG A 43 -12.21 -0.23 5.63
CA ARG A 43 -13.11 0.44 4.67
C ARG A 43 -12.32 1.26 3.65
N GLU A 44 -11.32 2.02 4.11
CA GLU A 44 -10.47 2.82 3.23
C GLU A 44 -9.64 1.93 2.29
N LEU A 45 -9.05 0.83 2.79
CA LEU A 45 -8.37 -0.15 1.94
C LEU A 45 -9.31 -0.75 0.88
N GLN A 46 -10.54 -1.11 1.27
CA GLN A 46 -11.53 -1.65 0.34
C GLN A 46 -11.92 -0.65 -0.75
N ALA A 47 -11.96 0.65 -0.43
CA ALA A 47 -12.26 1.70 -1.39
C ALA A 47 -11.17 1.88 -2.47
N THR A 48 -9.94 1.40 -2.24
CA THR A 48 -8.85 1.49 -3.23
C THR A 48 -8.96 0.50 -4.40
N GLY A 49 -9.86 -0.50 -4.29
CA GLY A 49 -10.04 -1.55 -5.29
C GLY A 49 -8.88 -2.56 -5.33
N ALA A 50 -7.70 -2.16 -5.79
CA ALA A 50 -6.54 -3.05 -5.97
C ALA A 50 -5.94 -3.55 -4.65
N LEU A 51 -6.15 -2.84 -3.54
CA LEU A 51 -5.74 -3.28 -2.19
C LEU A 51 -6.91 -3.81 -1.37
N ALA A 52 -8.07 -4.04 -2.00
CA ALA A 52 -9.26 -4.49 -1.31
C ALA A 52 -9.00 -5.85 -0.65
N THR A 53 -9.01 -5.85 0.68
CA THR A 53 -8.70 -7.02 1.48
C THR A 53 -9.75 -7.23 2.58
N GLY A 54 -9.71 -8.42 3.19
CA GLY A 54 -10.66 -8.83 4.21
C GLY A 54 -10.16 -8.57 5.63
N GLN A 55 -11.08 -8.71 6.60
CA GLN A 55 -10.76 -8.66 8.02
C GLN A 55 -9.67 -9.66 8.42
N GLY A 56 -9.68 -10.86 7.82
CA GLY A 56 -8.66 -11.90 8.04
C GLY A 56 -7.25 -11.55 7.57
N THR A 57 -7.07 -10.41 6.91
CA THR A 57 -5.75 -9.89 6.53
C THR A 57 -5.41 -8.64 7.32
N VAL A 58 -6.35 -7.70 7.46
CA VAL A 58 -6.11 -6.42 8.15
C VAL A 58 -5.82 -6.61 9.63
N TYR A 59 -6.61 -7.40 10.37
CA TYR A 59 -6.40 -7.52 11.81
C TYR A 59 -5.12 -8.26 12.20
N PRO A 60 -4.74 -9.38 11.53
CA PRO A 60 -3.42 -9.97 11.74
C PRO A 60 -2.28 -9.01 11.39
N LEU A 61 -2.41 -8.23 10.31
CA LEU A 61 -1.44 -7.20 9.95
C LEU A 61 -1.31 -6.13 11.04
N LEU A 62 -2.42 -5.60 11.56
CA LEU A 62 -2.39 -4.62 12.66
C LEU A 62 -1.75 -5.18 13.93
N SER A 63 -2.02 -6.45 14.26
CA SER A 63 -1.37 -7.13 15.37
C SER A 63 0.15 -7.20 15.19
N ARG A 64 0.59 -7.51 13.97
CA ARG A 64 2.00 -7.56 13.59
C ARG A 64 2.65 -6.17 13.63
N LEU A 65 2.04 -5.16 13.03
CA LEU A 65 2.54 -3.77 13.06
C LEU A 65 2.79 -3.27 14.48
N ARG A 66 1.91 -3.63 15.42
CA ARG A 66 2.08 -3.29 16.84
C ARG A 66 3.23 -4.07 17.48
N ARG A 67 3.33 -5.36 17.19
CA ARG A 67 4.42 -6.22 17.70
C ARG A 67 5.78 -5.75 17.18
N ASP A 68 5.82 -5.31 15.94
CA ASP A 68 7.02 -4.79 15.26
C ASP A 68 7.24 -3.29 15.60
N GLU A 69 6.48 -2.75 16.56
CA GLU A 69 6.56 -1.38 17.11
C GLU A 69 6.37 -0.24 16.09
N LEU A 70 5.84 -0.54 14.90
CA LEU A 70 5.57 0.45 13.86
C LEU A 70 4.31 1.29 14.17
N VAL A 71 3.44 0.80 15.05
CA VAL A 71 2.26 1.52 15.53
C VAL A 71 2.10 1.40 17.02
N VAL A 72 1.57 2.46 17.63
CA VAL A 72 1.08 2.47 19.00
C VAL A 72 -0.44 2.39 19.01
N THR A 73 -1.03 1.92 20.12
CA THR A 73 -2.48 1.77 20.22
C THR A 73 -3.04 2.44 21.46
N THR A 74 -4.15 3.15 21.28
CA THR A 74 -4.88 3.81 22.37
C THR A 74 -6.34 3.36 22.34
N TRP A 75 -6.89 3.03 23.51
CA TRP A 75 -8.33 2.82 23.65
C TRP A 75 -9.03 4.16 23.79
N ARG A 76 -10.07 4.39 22.99
CA ARG A 76 -10.92 5.58 23.10
C ARG A 76 -12.37 5.13 23.27
N GLU A 77 -13.10 5.86 24.10
CA GLU A 77 -14.54 5.69 24.18
C GLU A 77 -15.19 6.01 22.83
N SER A 78 -16.24 5.28 22.51
CA SER A 78 -17.03 5.50 21.32
C SER A 78 -18.28 6.29 21.71
N THR A 79 -18.70 7.25 20.90
CA THR A 79 -19.97 7.97 21.08
C THR A 79 -21.18 7.03 21.12
N SER A 80 -21.06 5.85 20.53
CA SER A 80 -21.98 4.73 20.71
C SER A 80 -21.25 3.39 20.64
N GLY A 81 -21.55 2.49 21.57
CA GLY A 81 -21.00 1.13 21.62
C GLY A 81 -19.68 0.97 22.39
N PRO A 82 -19.01 -0.19 22.28
CA PRO A 82 -17.83 -0.51 23.07
C PRO A 82 -16.63 0.39 22.71
N PRO A 83 -15.64 0.52 23.62
CA PRO A 83 -14.39 1.23 23.35
C PRO A 83 -13.73 0.74 22.06
N ARG A 84 -13.19 1.68 21.29
CA ARG A 84 -12.47 1.39 20.03
C ARG A 84 -10.98 1.50 20.25
N ARG A 85 -10.24 0.55 19.68
CA ARG A 85 -8.78 0.64 19.61
C ARG A 85 -8.38 1.44 18.39
N TYR A 86 -7.74 2.58 18.63
CA TYR A 86 -7.11 3.41 17.62
C TYR A 86 -5.64 3.02 17.47
N TYR A 87 -5.16 3.09 16.25
CA TYR A 87 -3.79 2.84 15.84
C TYR A 87 -3.20 4.15 15.34
N GLU A 88 -1.97 4.43 15.75
CA GLU A 88 -1.23 5.63 15.36
C GLU A 88 0.20 5.24 15.01
N LEU A 89 0.80 5.89 14.01
CA LEU A 89 2.20 5.66 13.69
C LEU A 89 3.10 5.98 14.88
N SER A 90 4.04 5.07 15.16
CA SER A 90 5.17 5.37 16.05
C SER A 90 6.24 6.17 15.31
N GLY A 91 7.33 6.52 16.00
CA GLY A 91 8.53 7.08 15.34
C GLY A 91 9.13 6.14 14.29
N SER A 92 9.27 4.85 14.62
CA SER A 92 9.77 3.83 13.69
C SER A 92 8.81 3.57 12.53
N GLY A 93 7.49 3.59 12.78
CA GLY A 93 6.48 3.50 11.72
C GLY A 93 6.54 4.64 10.72
N ARG A 94 6.73 5.89 11.20
CA ARG A 94 6.95 7.06 10.34
C ARG A 94 8.22 6.93 9.51
N ALA A 95 9.32 6.48 10.12
CA ALA A 95 10.58 6.26 9.40
C ALA A 95 10.45 5.18 8.32
N ALA A 96 9.84 4.03 8.64
CA ALA A 96 9.61 2.94 7.71
C ALA A 96 8.71 3.37 6.53
N LEU A 97 7.66 4.14 6.79
CA LEU A 97 6.81 4.68 5.74
C LEU A 97 7.57 5.67 4.85
N ALA A 98 8.40 6.53 5.42
CA ALA A 98 9.21 7.49 4.67
C ALA A 98 10.23 6.79 3.76
N GLU A 99 10.92 5.77 4.28
CA GLU A 99 11.84 4.93 3.52
C GLU A 99 11.14 4.25 2.34
N PHE A 100 10.01 3.57 2.59
CA PHE A 100 9.23 2.93 1.53
C PHE A 100 8.75 3.93 0.47
N THR A 101 8.30 5.11 0.92
CA THR A 101 7.85 6.19 0.02
C THR A 101 8.97 6.69 -0.88
N ALA A 102 10.22 6.74 -0.38
CA ALA A 102 11.38 7.13 -1.16
C ALA A 102 11.79 6.04 -2.19
N ILE A 103 11.68 4.77 -1.83
CA ILE A 103 12.04 3.62 -2.69
C ILE A 103 11.02 3.41 -3.81
N TRP A 104 9.72 3.59 -3.51
CA TRP A 104 8.63 3.17 -4.38
C TRP A 104 8.67 3.72 -5.81
N PRO A 105 8.91 5.02 -6.07
CA PRO A 105 8.92 5.56 -7.43
C PRO A 105 9.99 4.91 -8.32
N GLY A 106 11.18 4.66 -7.78
CA GLY A 106 12.28 4.02 -8.51
C GLY A 106 11.99 2.56 -8.82
N PHE A 107 11.49 1.82 -7.84
CA PHE A 107 11.09 0.42 -8.01
C PHE A 107 9.96 0.28 -9.05
N ARG A 108 8.88 1.05 -8.89
CA ARG A 108 7.75 1.06 -9.83
C ARG A 108 8.21 1.40 -11.23
N GLY A 109 9.02 2.45 -11.40
CA GLY A 109 9.53 2.85 -12.70
C GLY A 109 10.40 1.79 -13.38
N ALA A 110 11.21 1.04 -12.61
CA ALA A 110 11.98 -0.08 -13.14
C ALA A 110 11.07 -1.23 -13.61
N VAL A 111 10.05 -1.58 -12.81
CA VAL A 111 9.06 -2.60 -13.17
C VAL A 111 8.28 -2.18 -14.43
N ASP A 112 7.78 -0.94 -14.46
CA ASP A 112 7.01 -0.41 -15.59
C ASP A 112 7.82 -0.47 -16.91
N ARG A 113 9.12 -0.13 -16.88
CA ARG A 113 10.03 -0.23 -18.03
C ARG A 113 10.25 -1.66 -18.51
N LEU A 114 10.35 -2.63 -17.59
CA LEU A 114 10.59 -4.03 -17.96
C LEU A 114 9.31 -4.72 -18.45
N LEU A 115 8.15 -4.31 -17.97
CA LEU A 115 6.85 -4.88 -18.37
C LEU A 115 6.25 -4.23 -19.62
N THR A 116 6.71 -3.04 -20.00
CA THR A 116 6.28 -2.37 -21.24
C THR A 116 7.25 -2.73 -22.38
N PRO A 117 6.82 -3.50 -23.40
CA PRO A 117 7.62 -3.74 -24.59
C PRO A 117 8.01 -2.41 -25.23
N GLY A 118 9.29 -2.26 -25.57
CA GLY A 118 9.97 -0.98 -25.67
C GLY A 118 9.31 0.09 -26.53
N LYS A 119 9.25 1.30 -25.98
CA LYS A 119 9.37 2.52 -26.78
C LYS A 119 10.81 3.03 -26.60
N GLU A 120 11.61 2.72 -27.61
CA GLU A 120 12.89 3.34 -27.97
C GLU A 120 14.09 3.12 -27.02
N LEU A 121 14.83 2.04 -27.27
CA LEU A 121 16.30 2.03 -27.11
C LEU A 121 16.99 2.27 -28.48
N GLY A 122 16.42 3.14 -29.32
CA GLY A 122 16.81 3.27 -30.73
C GLY A 122 16.76 4.69 -31.30
N ALA A 123 17.00 5.73 -30.49
CA ALA A 123 16.98 7.11 -30.98
C ALA A 123 18.27 7.90 -30.67
N HIS A 124 19.42 7.25 -30.55
CA HIS A 124 20.71 7.94 -30.34
C HIS A 124 21.91 7.30 -31.05
N LEU A 125 21.76 6.96 -32.33
CA LEU A 125 22.91 6.62 -33.19
C LEU A 125 22.83 7.17 -34.64
N GLU A 126 22.17 8.30 -34.87
CA GLU A 126 22.35 9.04 -36.14
C GLU A 126 22.53 10.53 -35.85
N GLY A 127 23.71 11.06 -36.14
CA GLY A 127 23.99 12.49 -35.97
C GLY A 127 25.44 12.94 -35.88
N HIS A 128 26.44 12.09 -36.17
CA HIS A 128 27.80 12.60 -36.47
C HIS A 128 28.48 11.71 -37.51
N THR A 129 28.34 12.06 -38.79
CA THR A 129 29.42 11.88 -39.77
C THR A 129 29.51 13.15 -40.57
N LEU A 130 30.73 13.69 -40.56
CA LEU A 130 31.14 14.97 -41.08
C LEU A 130 30.83 15.10 -42.57
N GLU A 131 30.27 16.24 -42.96
CA GLU A 131 30.47 16.79 -44.30
C GLU A 131 31.96 17.06 -44.48
N ASP A 132 32.59 16.26 -45.32
CA ASP A 132 33.92 16.52 -45.85
C ASP A 132 33.73 16.70 -47.36
N ARG A 133 33.53 17.95 -47.79
CA ARG A 133 33.86 18.45 -49.14
C ARG A 133 33.66 19.95 -49.29
#